data_AF-A0A1V2Z9I7-F1
#
_entry.id   AF-A0A1V2Z9I7-F1
#
_cell.length_a   1.000
_cell.length_b   1.000
_cell.length_c   1.000
_cell.angle_alpha   90.00
_cell.angle_beta   90.00
_cell.angle_gamma   90.00
#
_symmetry.space_group_name_H-M   'P 1'
#
loop_
_entity.id
_entity.type
_entity.pdbx_description
1 polymer ?
#
loop_
_entity_poly.entity_id
_entity_poly.type
_entity_poly.pdbx_seq_one_letter_code
_entity_poly.pdbx_strand_id
1 'polypeptide(L)'
;MHVLPARAVAGSLLLALLLTTAPAAAAQELPAPTGSIEGTVVLPWRGVITSKQYSVTVWRDDPSSSAWTYAGSGYGRSEEAYRVDGLEPGRYAVRAQQSIDGPAATPSDRPDFADGSALRDGSTLIEVAAGGVASGVDFELGPWRWSSDRIAGVDRYETAAALSRAFVEPGIPVLYVASGANWPDALSAGPAAAHLGGSLLTTDPSALPASTAAEIRRLAPSRVVVVGSELSVSDAVLRQLERLVPEVRRIGGVDRYETSRLIVRDAYTTAPEYTYLATGANFPDALAVAGAAGTASPVVLVDGGRSGADDATKDLLRSLRVQAAQAVGGEPSIPTSLMKDLVQSGAIQRDYRIAGSDRYATAAFVGDFVPRNDGRAFVASGEGFADALAVAAVAARTGTPVVLTEQPCLRPIAAESLGRNLRPHLTILGQEARVAAAVVRGRC
;
A
#
# COMPACT_ATOMS: atom_id res chain seq x y z
N MET A 1 90.95 33.24 46.54
CA MET A 1 89.66 32.58 46.89
C MET A 1 88.88 32.34 45.61
N HIS A 2 88.43 31.14 45.26
CA HIS A 2 89.27 29.97 44.97
C HIS A 2 89.29 29.75 43.46
N VAL A 3 90.48 29.47 42.96
CA VAL A 3 90.90 29.48 41.55
C VAL A 3 90.69 28.10 40.94
N LEU A 4 90.10 28.04 39.76
CA LEU A 4 90.30 26.93 38.82
C LEU A 4 91.11 27.44 37.63
N PRO A 5 92.21 26.77 37.25
CA PRO A 5 92.84 26.99 35.98
C PRO A 5 92.48 25.91 34.95
N ALA A 6 92.31 26.42 33.73
CA ALA A 6 92.61 25.86 32.42
C ALA A 6 93.38 24.53 32.33
N ARG A 7 93.00 23.71 31.35
CA ARG A 7 93.78 23.53 30.11
C ARG A 7 93.00 22.72 29.08
N ALA A 8 93.18 23.08 27.82
CA ALA A 8 92.56 22.47 26.65
C ALA A 8 93.56 21.65 25.83
N VAL A 9 92.97 20.73 25.07
CA VAL A 9 93.24 20.38 23.66
C VAL A 9 93.63 18.91 23.39
N ALA A 10 92.66 18.27 22.72
CA ALA A 10 92.68 17.30 21.63
C ALA A 10 93.39 15.95 21.74
N GLY A 11 92.58 14.89 21.58
CA GLY A 11 92.63 14.08 20.36
C GLY A 11 93.04 12.63 20.54
N SER A 12 92.07 11.70 20.44
CA SER A 12 92.13 10.51 19.55
C SER A 12 90.89 9.63 19.75
N LEU A 13 90.25 9.29 18.64
CA LEU A 13 89.13 8.35 18.52
C LEU A 13 89.57 6.91 18.86
N LEU A 14 88.73 6.18 19.59
CA LEU A 14 88.64 4.72 19.48
C LEU A 14 87.19 4.27 19.66
N LEU A 15 86.77 3.48 18.69
CA LEU A 15 85.42 3.04 18.36
C LEU A 15 84.91 2.01 19.39
N ALA A 16 83.85 2.33 20.14
CA ALA A 16 83.14 1.37 20.98
C ALA A 16 81.87 0.88 20.28
N LEU A 17 81.85 -0.40 19.93
CA LEU A 17 80.74 -1.10 19.32
C LEU A 17 79.63 -1.30 20.38
N LEU A 18 78.63 -0.42 20.41
CA LEU A 18 77.40 -0.61 21.17
C LEU A 18 76.35 -1.25 20.26
N LEU A 19 76.10 -2.55 20.47
CA LEU A 19 74.92 -3.23 19.94
C LEU A 19 73.67 -2.63 20.59
N THR A 20 73.02 -1.70 19.91
CA THR A 20 71.64 -1.32 20.21
C THR A 20 70.73 -2.17 19.35
N THR A 21 70.01 -3.12 19.98
CA THR A 21 68.88 -3.78 19.33
C THR A 21 67.80 -2.72 19.10
N ALA A 22 67.61 -2.32 17.84
CA ALA A 22 66.40 -1.59 17.45
C ALA A 22 65.18 -2.45 17.83
N PRO A 23 64.11 -1.86 18.39
CA PRO A 23 62.88 -2.62 18.60
C PRO A 23 62.39 -3.07 17.21
N ALA A 24 62.05 -4.35 17.07
CA ALA A 24 61.33 -4.82 15.90
C ALA A 24 60.07 -3.97 15.78
N ALA A 25 60.00 -3.13 14.75
CA ALA A 25 58.75 -2.50 14.37
C ALA A 25 57.75 -3.64 14.19
N ALA A 26 56.70 -3.67 15.01
CA ALA A 26 55.58 -4.57 14.77
C ALA A 26 55.12 -4.28 13.33
N ALA A 27 55.34 -5.24 12.43
CA ALA A 27 54.76 -5.17 11.11
C ALA A 27 53.25 -5.04 11.36
N GLN A 28 52.67 -3.90 10.98
CA GLN A 28 51.22 -3.81 10.84
C GLN A 28 50.87 -4.88 9.82
N GLU A 29 50.33 -5.99 10.31
CA GLU A 29 49.79 -7.05 9.48
C GLU A 29 48.77 -6.38 8.58
N LEU A 30 49.09 -6.28 7.29
CA LEU A 30 48.17 -5.70 6.31
C LEU A 30 46.87 -6.51 6.44
N PRO A 31 45.71 -5.84 6.58
CA PRO A 31 44.46 -6.56 6.68
C PRO A 31 44.36 -7.50 5.48
N ALA A 32 43.98 -8.76 5.75
CA ALA A 32 43.84 -9.77 4.70
C ALA A 32 43.00 -9.18 3.57
N PRO A 33 43.39 -9.37 2.29
CA PRO A 33 42.64 -8.80 1.19
C PRO A 33 41.21 -9.31 1.25
N THR A 34 40.25 -8.37 1.24
CA THR A 34 38.84 -8.71 1.26
C THR A 34 38.41 -9.22 -0.12
N GLY A 35 37.56 -10.23 -0.12
CA GLY A 35 36.93 -10.77 -1.32
C GLY A 35 35.59 -10.10 -1.63
N SER A 36 34.88 -10.71 -2.57
CA SER A 36 33.61 -10.21 -3.08
C SER A 36 32.73 -11.34 -3.60
N ILE A 37 31.42 -11.09 -3.65
CA ILE A 37 30.42 -11.98 -4.27
C ILE A 37 29.71 -11.21 -5.37
N GLU A 38 29.52 -11.83 -6.53
CA GLU A 38 28.79 -11.25 -7.66
C GLU A 38 27.93 -12.28 -8.40
N GLY A 39 26.89 -11.78 -9.07
CA GLY A 39 25.96 -12.58 -9.85
C GLY A 39 24.86 -11.70 -10.43
N THR A 40 23.81 -12.34 -10.93
CA THR A 40 22.63 -11.70 -11.50
C THR A 40 21.36 -12.15 -10.78
N VAL A 41 20.32 -11.33 -10.82
CA VAL A 41 18.99 -11.71 -10.31
C VAL A 41 17.98 -11.52 -11.42
N VAL A 42 17.25 -12.58 -11.75
CA VAL A 42 16.14 -12.57 -12.70
C VAL A 42 14.83 -12.52 -11.93
N LEU A 43 13.97 -11.57 -12.30
CA LEU A 43 12.64 -11.40 -11.72
C LEU A 43 11.56 -12.02 -12.61
N PRO A 44 10.40 -12.37 -12.03
CA PRO A 44 9.34 -13.08 -12.75
C PRO A 44 8.48 -12.16 -13.62
N TRP A 45 8.71 -10.85 -13.61
CA TRP A 45 7.96 -9.85 -14.37
C TRP A 45 8.87 -9.13 -15.38
N ARG A 46 8.43 -9.03 -16.63
CA ARG A 46 9.06 -8.19 -17.67
C ARG A 46 8.32 -6.86 -17.79
N GLY A 47 8.92 -5.76 -17.35
CA GLY A 47 8.31 -4.42 -17.43
C GLY A 47 9.01 -3.35 -16.60
N VAL A 48 8.75 -2.08 -16.93
CA VAL A 48 9.35 -0.92 -16.26
C VAL A 48 8.74 -0.78 -14.86
N ILE A 49 9.52 -1.11 -13.84
CA ILE A 49 9.28 -0.71 -12.44
C ILE A 49 10.29 0.39 -12.14
N THR A 50 9.87 1.45 -11.44
CA THR A 50 10.66 2.69 -11.29
C THR A 50 11.71 2.63 -10.16
N SER A 51 11.74 1.56 -9.35
CA SER A 51 12.63 1.37 -8.19
C SER A 51 13.63 0.20 -8.36
N LYS A 52 14.61 0.06 -7.44
CA LYS A 52 15.47 -1.15 -7.38
C LYS A 52 14.56 -2.33 -7.03
N GLN A 53 14.63 -3.40 -7.81
CA GLN A 53 13.60 -4.45 -7.80
C GLN A 53 13.98 -5.67 -6.94
N TYR A 54 15.26 -5.79 -6.55
CA TYR A 54 15.75 -6.83 -5.65
C TYR A 54 16.79 -6.32 -4.67
N SER A 55 16.98 -7.07 -3.59
CA SER A 55 18.16 -7.02 -2.72
C SER A 55 18.80 -8.39 -2.63
N VAL A 56 20.13 -8.41 -2.59
CA VAL A 56 20.93 -9.59 -2.25
C VAL A 56 21.60 -9.29 -0.93
N THR A 57 21.34 -10.10 0.08
CA THR A 57 21.96 -9.94 1.39
C THR A 57 22.93 -11.10 1.64
N VAL A 58 24.06 -10.77 2.25
CA VAL A 58 25.17 -11.67 2.52
C VAL A 58 25.38 -11.73 4.03
N TRP A 59 25.34 -12.93 4.59
CA TRP A 59 25.65 -13.19 6.00
C TRP A 59 26.85 -14.10 6.11
N ARG A 60 27.76 -13.79 7.03
CA ARG A 60 28.95 -14.59 7.32
C ARG A 60 28.65 -15.61 8.41
N ASP A 61 29.11 -16.83 8.21
CA ASP A 61 29.11 -17.89 9.22
C ASP A 61 30.08 -17.51 10.35
N ASP A 62 29.61 -17.51 11.60
CA ASP A 62 30.46 -17.42 12.78
C ASP A 62 30.79 -18.85 13.27
N PRO A 63 32.01 -19.35 13.04
CA PRO A 63 32.39 -20.72 13.37
C PRO A 63 32.35 -20.99 14.88
N SER A 64 32.38 -19.93 15.71
CA SER A 64 32.44 -20.05 17.17
C SER A 64 31.06 -20.24 17.80
N SER A 65 30.00 -19.76 17.14
CA SER A 65 28.64 -19.71 17.70
C SER A 65 27.59 -20.39 16.82
N SER A 66 27.96 -20.83 15.60
CA SER A 66 27.02 -21.26 14.56
C SER A 66 25.99 -20.19 14.19
N ALA A 67 26.22 -18.94 14.61
CA ALA A 67 25.39 -17.79 14.25
C ALA A 67 25.81 -17.24 12.89
N TRP A 68 24.92 -16.46 12.29
CA TRP A 68 25.19 -15.77 11.03
C TRP A 68 25.14 -14.26 11.27
N THR A 69 26.16 -13.55 10.82
CA THR A 69 26.27 -12.10 11.01
C THR A 69 26.14 -11.38 9.68
N TYR A 70 25.40 -10.26 9.66
CA TYR A 70 25.24 -9.46 8.45
C TYR A 70 26.60 -8.95 7.96
N ALA A 71 26.94 -9.22 6.68
CA ALA A 71 28.22 -8.85 6.09
C ALA A 71 28.10 -7.83 4.95
N GLY A 72 26.94 -7.71 4.32
CA GLY A 72 26.71 -6.71 3.27
C GLY A 72 25.43 -6.95 2.47
N SER A 73 25.11 -6.00 1.58
CA SER A 73 24.00 -6.15 0.63
C SER A 73 24.30 -5.51 -0.71
N GLY A 74 23.85 -6.16 -1.79
CA GLY A 74 23.79 -5.64 -3.15
C GLY A 74 22.33 -5.35 -3.55
N TYR A 75 22.14 -4.46 -4.52
CA TYR A 75 20.80 -4.08 -5.00
C TYR A 75 20.86 -3.76 -6.49
N GLY A 76 19.81 -4.10 -7.23
CA GLY A 76 19.75 -3.84 -8.67
C GLY A 76 18.36 -4.01 -9.27
N ARG A 77 18.29 -4.01 -10.60
CA ARG A 77 17.10 -4.37 -11.37
C ARG A 77 17.29 -5.72 -12.03
N SER A 78 16.20 -6.38 -12.42
CA SER A 78 16.24 -7.68 -13.08
C SER A 78 17.29 -7.71 -14.18
N GLU A 79 18.08 -8.78 -14.23
CA GLU A 79 19.17 -9.02 -15.19
C GLU A 79 20.39 -8.07 -15.04
N GLU A 80 20.35 -7.05 -14.18
CA GLU A 80 21.53 -6.28 -13.80
C GLU A 80 22.36 -7.08 -12.78
N ALA A 81 23.69 -7.06 -12.98
CA ALA A 81 24.62 -7.70 -12.05
C ALA A 81 24.64 -6.97 -10.69
N TYR A 82 24.71 -7.74 -9.61
CA TYR A 82 25.02 -7.23 -8.28
C TYR A 82 26.45 -7.59 -7.90
N ARG A 83 27.02 -6.80 -6.98
CA ARG A 83 28.30 -7.08 -6.37
C ARG A 83 28.30 -6.63 -4.92
N VAL A 84 28.84 -7.47 -4.04
CA VAL A 84 29.07 -7.17 -2.62
C VAL A 84 30.57 -7.33 -2.36
N ASP A 85 31.24 -6.19 -2.13
CA ASP A 85 32.68 -6.12 -1.85
C ASP A 85 32.96 -6.07 -0.34
N GLY A 86 34.24 -6.19 0.03
CA GLY A 86 34.66 -6.00 1.42
C GLY A 86 34.43 -7.22 2.32
N LEU A 87 34.23 -8.40 1.74
CA LEU A 87 33.94 -9.63 2.48
C LEU A 87 35.23 -10.28 2.96
N GLU A 88 35.39 -10.49 4.27
CA GLU A 88 36.51 -11.25 4.80
C GLU A 88 36.50 -12.70 4.29
N PRO A 89 37.65 -13.41 4.26
CA PRO A 89 37.66 -14.82 3.91
C PRO A 89 36.75 -15.65 4.81
N GLY A 90 36.01 -16.57 4.21
CA GLY A 90 35.16 -17.51 4.94
C GLY A 90 33.87 -17.87 4.21
N ARG A 91 32.99 -18.51 4.95
CA ARG A 91 31.71 -19.03 4.46
C ARG A 91 30.59 -18.03 4.62
N TYR A 92 29.77 -17.92 3.59
CA TYR A 92 28.67 -16.99 3.50
C TYR A 92 27.37 -17.67 3.10
N ALA A 93 26.26 -17.19 3.65
CA ALA A 93 24.93 -17.43 3.15
C ALA A 93 24.50 -16.21 2.33
N VAL A 94 24.11 -16.44 1.09
CA VAL A 94 23.70 -15.40 0.14
C VAL A 94 22.25 -15.62 -0.22
N ARG A 95 21.41 -14.58 -0.11
CA ARG A 95 19.99 -14.68 -0.46
C ARG A 95 19.56 -13.49 -1.28
N ALA A 96 18.86 -13.74 -2.38
CA ALA A 96 18.11 -12.72 -3.10
C ALA A 96 16.64 -12.66 -2.64
N GLN A 97 16.07 -11.47 -2.64
CA GLN A 97 14.64 -11.24 -2.43
C GLN A 97 14.18 -10.06 -3.28
N GLN A 98 12.89 -10.06 -3.64
CA GLN A 98 12.27 -8.89 -4.25
C GLN A 98 12.26 -7.75 -3.22
N SER A 99 12.69 -6.56 -3.62
CA SER A 99 12.80 -5.37 -2.77
C SER A 99 12.19 -4.21 -3.51
N ILE A 100 11.45 -3.33 -2.83
CA ILE A 100 10.77 -2.19 -3.45
C ILE A 100 11.31 -0.88 -2.89
N ASP A 101 11.69 -0.88 -1.62
CA ASP A 101 12.41 0.21 -0.99
C ASP A 101 13.88 -0.22 -0.89
N GLY A 102 14.78 0.47 -1.59
CA GLY A 102 16.21 0.37 -1.30
C GLY A 102 16.47 0.65 0.20
N PRO A 103 17.71 0.47 0.69
CA PRO A 103 18.17 -0.06 2.02
C PRO A 103 17.39 0.18 3.34
N ALA A 104 16.18 0.74 3.35
CA ALA A 104 15.41 1.16 4.52
C ALA A 104 14.67 0.03 5.25
N ALA A 105 14.68 -1.19 4.72
CA ALA A 105 14.38 -2.39 5.51
C ALA A 105 15.67 -3.19 5.66
N THR A 106 16.59 -2.72 6.51
CA THR A 106 17.59 -3.62 7.07
C THR A 106 16.85 -4.82 7.67
N PRO A 107 17.20 -6.07 7.32
CA PRO A 107 16.55 -7.27 7.84
C PRO A 107 16.61 -7.45 9.38
N SER A 108 17.17 -6.49 10.12
CA SER A 108 17.27 -6.49 11.59
C SER A 108 15.93 -6.48 12.31
N ASP A 109 14.85 -6.04 11.65
CA ASP A 109 13.57 -5.79 12.31
C ASP A 109 12.54 -6.93 12.09
N ARG A 110 12.96 -8.07 11.53
CA ARG A 110 12.09 -9.25 11.41
C ARG A 110 12.43 -10.29 12.50
N PRO A 111 11.46 -10.69 13.35
CA PRO A 111 11.66 -11.67 14.43
C PRO A 111 12.18 -13.04 13.93
N ASP A 112 11.93 -13.36 12.66
CA ASP A 112 12.22 -14.67 12.04
C ASP A 112 13.72 -14.95 11.84
N PHE A 113 14.60 -13.94 11.93
CA PHE A 113 16.04 -14.10 11.62
C PHE A 113 16.94 -14.31 12.84
N ALA A 114 16.37 -14.43 14.04
CA ALA A 114 17.16 -14.61 15.26
C ALA A 114 17.61 -16.07 15.52
N ASP A 115 17.00 -17.08 14.87
CA ASP A 115 17.21 -18.49 15.23
C ASP A 115 17.95 -19.35 14.20
N GLY A 116 18.63 -18.78 13.20
CA GLY A 116 19.53 -19.51 12.28
C GLY A 116 18.89 -20.59 11.38
N SER A 117 17.65 -21.02 11.66
CA SER A 117 16.91 -22.04 10.90
C SER A 117 16.28 -21.41 9.64
N ALA A 118 15.79 -20.17 9.76
CA ALA A 118 15.20 -19.39 8.66
C ALA A 118 16.21 -18.88 7.63
N LEU A 119 17.52 -18.93 7.92
CA LEU A 119 18.57 -18.51 6.98
C LEU A 119 18.88 -19.56 5.91
N ARG A 120 18.47 -20.83 6.11
CA ARG A 120 18.78 -21.91 5.17
C ARG A 120 17.77 -22.02 4.03
N ASP A 121 16.52 -21.64 4.26
CA ASP A 121 15.48 -21.69 3.23
C ASP A 121 15.68 -20.58 2.19
N GLY A 122 16.19 -20.97 1.03
CA GLY A 122 16.38 -20.09 -0.14
C GLY A 122 17.70 -19.32 -0.18
N SER A 123 18.68 -19.65 0.69
CA SER A 123 20.03 -19.08 0.63
C SER A 123 21.03 -20.04 -0.04
N THR A 124 21.92 -19.49 -0.85
CA THR A 124 23.06 -20.20 -1.46
C THR A 124 24.28 -20.06 -0.55
N LEU A 125 24.94 -21.15 -0.20
CA LEU A 125 26.16 -21.12 0.60
C LEU A 125 27.39 -21.00 -0.29
N ILE A 126 28.23 -20.00 -0.03
CA ILE A 126 29.39 -19.64 -0.86
C ILE A 126 30.63 -19.48 0.03
N GLU A 127 31.77 -19.98 -0.43
CA GLU A 127 33.08 -19.70 0.17
C GLU A 127 33.72 -18.51 -0.55
N VAL A 128 34.21 -17.54 0.21
CA VAL A 128 34.96 -16.39 -0.31
C VAL A 128 36.41 -16.52 0.13
N ALA A 129 37.32 -16.59 -0.85
CA ALA A 129 38.76 -16.59 -0.61
C ALA A 129 39.30 -15.17 -0.40
N ALA A 130 40.47 -15.04 0.25
CA ALA A 130 41.15 -13.75 0.42
C ALA A 130 41.46 -13.10 -0.93
N GLY A 131 40.97 -11.88 -1.14
CA GLY A 131 41.06 -11.14 -2.40
C GLY A 131 40.30 -11.77 -3.58
N GLY A 132 39.54 -12.84 -3.35
CA GLY A 132 38.84 -13.59 -4.39
C GLY A 132 37.50 -12.98 -4.78
N VAL A 133 37.03 -13.34 -5.97
CA VAL A 133 35.68 -13.05 -6.45
C VAL A 133 34.91 -14.36 -6.57
N ALA A 134 33.85 -14.52 -5.80
CA ALA A 134 32.89 -15.61 -5.97
C ALA A 134 31.81 -15.15 -6.96
N SER A 135 31.96 -15.54 -8.22
CA SER A 135 31.07 -15.18 -9.33
C SER A 135 30.06 -16.27 -9.66
N GLY A 136 29.05 -15.93 -10.47
CA GLY A 136 27.99 -16.87 -10.89
C GLY A 136 27.00 -17.22 -9.79
N VAL A 137 26.89 -16.37 -8.76
CA VAL A 137 25.90 -16.54 -7.68
C VAL A 137 24.57 -15.96 -8.17
N ASP A 138 23.96 -16.65 -9.14
CA ASP A 138 22.75 -16.19 -9.81
C ASP A 138 21.48 -16.62 -9.07
N PHE A 139 20.45 -15.79 -9.12
CA PHE A 139 19.13 -16.07 -8.54
C PHE A 139 18.00 -15.89 -9.55
N GLU A 140 17.07 -16.83 -9.58
CA GLU A 140 15.78 -16.68 -10.25
C GLU A 140 14.69 -16.57 -9.20
N LEU A 141 14.08 -15.39 -9.07
CA LEU A 141 13.04 -15.15 -8.08
C LEU A 141 11.66 -15.47 -8.65
N GLY A 142 10.91 -16.30 -7.90
CA GLY A 142 9.51 -16.56 -8.19
C GLY A 142 8.60 -15.36 -7.85
N PRO A 143 7.36 -15.35 -8.37
CA PRO A 143 6.44 -14.22 -8.17
C PRO A 143 6.04 -14.09 -6.69
N TRP A 144 5.59 -12.89 -6.31
CA TRP A 144 5.05 -12.63 -4.97
C TRP A 144 4.00 -13.67 -4.59
N ARG A 145 4.06 -14.10 -3.32
CA ARG A 145 3.06 -14.95 -2.70
C ARG A 145 2.59 -14.26 -1.44
N TRP A 146 1.30 -13.98 -1.40
CA TRP A 146 0.62 -13.44 -0.23
C TRP A 146 -0.22 -14.52 0.42
N SER A 147 -0.37 -14.44 1.75
CA SER A 147 -1.45 -15.19 2.41
C SER A 147 -2.77 -14.55 2.01
N SER A 148 -3.84 -15.34 1.86
CA SER A 148 -5.11 -14.79 1.43
C SER A 148 -6.31 -15.59 1.94
N ASP A 149 -7.40 -14.88 2.18
CA ASP A 149 -8.75 -15.41 2.31
C ASP A 149 -9.63 -14.89 1.16
N ARG A 150 -10.79 -15.53 0.94
CA ARG A 150 -11.77 -15.08 -0.06
C ARG A 150 -13.13 -14.91 0.58
N ILE A 151 -13.76 -13.79 0.30
CA ILE A 151 -15.15 -13.51 0.62
C ILE A 151 -15.92 -13.41 -0.69
N ALA A 152 -16.83 -14.36 -0.91
CA ALA A 152 -17.63 -14.44 -2.12
C ALA A 152 -19.01 -15.05 -1.82
N GLY A 153 -20.04 -14.50 -2.45
CA GLY A 153 -21.36 -15.11 -2.56
C GLY A 153 -21.67 -15.56 -3.99
N VAL A 154 -22.84 -16.15 -4.20
CA VAL A 154 -23.31 -16.55 -5.54
C VAL A 154 -23.56 -15.33 -6.44
N ASP A 155 -23.80 -14.17 -5.83
CA ASP A 155 -23.93 -12.88 -6.49
C ASP A 155 -23.30 -11.75 -5.66
N ARG A 156 -23.38 -10.52 -6.21
CA ARG A 156 -22.83 -9.30 -5.59
C ARG A 156 -23.49 -8.94 -4.25
N TYR A 157 -24.74 -9.33 -4.04
CA TYR A 157 -25.51 -9.00 -2.84
C TYR A 157 -25.11 -9.92 -1.69
N GLU A 158 -24.94 -11.21 -1.99
CA GLU A 158 -24.42 -12.18 -1.03
C GLU A 158 -22.94 -11.92 -0.70
N THR A 159 -22.09 -11.52 -1.67
CA THR A 159 -20.73 -11.07 -1.37
C THR A 159 -20.73 -9.87 -0.41
N ALA A 160 -21.57 -8.86 -0.65
CA ALA A 160 -21.68 -7.70 0.24
C ALA A 160 -22.15 -8.10 1.65
N ALA A 161 -23.13 -9.01 1.75
CA ALA A 161 -23.61 -9.53 3.03
C ALA A 161 -22.55 -10.36 3.77
N ALA A 162 -21.77 -11.18 3.06
CA ALA A 162 -20.68 -11.97 3.65
C ALA A 162 -19.54 -11.07 4.14
N LEU A 163 -19.21 -10.03 3.38
CA LEU A 163 -18.22 -9.04 3.78
C LEU A 163 -18.66 -8.28 5.04
N SER A 164 -19.93 -7.87 5.12
CA SER A 164 -20.45 -7.22 6.31
C SER A 164 -20.37 -8.12 7.55
N ARG A 165 -20.71 -9.41 7.43
CA ARG A 165 -20.55 -10.40 8.52
C ARG A 165 -19.12 -10.55 9.02
N ALA A 166 -18.14 -10.44 8.13
CA ALA A 166 -16.74 -10.62 8.48
C ALA A 166 -16.13 -9.42 9.22
N PHE A 167 -16.67 -8.21 9.04
CA PHE A 167 -16.02 -6.96 9.50
C PHE A 167 -16.92 -6.00 10.28
N VAL A 168 -18.21 -6.28 10.41
CA VAL A 168 -19.18 -5.37 11.02
C VAL A 168 -19.97 -6.08 12.09
N GLU A 169 -19.82 -5.61 13.33
CA GLU A 169 -20.63 -6.09 14.45
C GLU A 169 -22.07 -5.55 14.40
N PRO A 170 -23.05 -6.29 14.95
CA PRO A 170 -24.42 -5.82 15.11
C PRO A 170 -24.55 -4.52 15.93
N GLY A 171 -25.70 -3.85 15.78
CA GLY A 171 -26.04 -2.63 16.54
C GLY A 171 -25.47 -1.36 15.93
N ILE A 172 -25.41 -1.27 14.61
CA ILE A 172 -24.84 -0.09 13.93
C ILE A 172 -25.82 1.10 13.94
N PRO A 173 -25.34 2.34 14.06
CA PRO A 173 -26.20 3.53 14.08
C PRO A 173 -26.86 3.81 12.72
N VAL A 174 -26.21 3.44 11.61
CA VAL A 174 -26.73 3.67 10.26
C VAL A 174 -26.28 2.57 9.31
N LEU A 175 -27.16 2.19 8.39
CA LEU A 175 -26.82 1.37 7.23
C LEU A 175 -27.14 2.13 5.95
N TYR A 176 -26.18 2.25 5.04
CA TYR A 176 -26.43 2.73 3.70
C TYR A 176 -26.78 1.55 2.78
N VAL A 177 -27.83 1.71 1.99
CA VAL A 177 -28.28 0.72 0.99
C VAL A 177 -28.26 1.38 -0.37
N ALA A 178 -27.46 0.83 -1.28
CA ALA A 178 -27.31 1.32 -2.64
C ALA A 178 -27.64 0.24 -3.67
N SER A 179 -27.92 0.63 -4.90
CA SER A 179 -28.09 -0.31 -6.00
C SER A 179 -26.78 -1.03 -6.29
N GLY A 180 -26.82 -2.36 -6.32
CA GLY A 180 -25.70 -3.17 -6.81
C GLY A 180 -25.65 -3.24 -8.34
N ALA A 181 -26.65 -2.72 -9.06
CA ALA A 181 -26.76 -2.78 -10.52
C ALA A 181 -26.42 -1.45 -11.23
N ASN A 182 -26.60 -0.31 -10.55
CA ASN A 182 -26.22 1.02 -11.03
C ASN A 182 -25.76 1.90 -9.86
N TRP A 183 -24.46 2.10 -9.71
CA TRP A 183 -23.85 2.59 -8.46
C TRP A 183 -23.00 3.88 -8.52
N PRO A 184 -23.05 4.75 -9.55
CA PRO A 184 -22.27 6.00 -9.50
C PRO A 184 -22.68 6.87 -8.31
N ASP A 185 -23.96 6.84 -7.94
CA ASP A 185 -24.55 7.62 -6.83
C ASP A 185 -24.03 7.18 -5.45
N ALA A 186 -23.42 5.99 -5.36
CA ALA A 186 -23.05 5.33 -4.11
C ALA A 186 -21.56 5.47 -3.74
N LEU A 187 -20.74 6.06 -4.60
CA LEU A 187 -19.28 6.15 -4.37
C LEU A 187 -18.93 6.96 -3.12
N SER A 188 -19.73 7.98 -2.81
CA SER A 188 -19.62 8.77 -1.58
C SER A 188 -20.20 8.09 -0.35
N ALA A 189 -21.02 7.04 -0.52
CA ALA A 189 -21.76 6.41 0.57
C ALA A 189 -20.88 5.54 1.47
N GLY A 190 -19.82 4.94 0.94
CA GLY A 190 -18.90 4.10 1.73
C GLY A 190 -18.21 4.88 2.86
N PRO A 191 -17.44 5.94 2.54
CA PRO A 191 -16.81 6.80 3.55
C PRO A 191 -17.83 7.48 4.48
N ALA A 192 -18.97 7.92 3.95
CA ALA A 192 -20.06 8.50 4.76
C ALA A 192 -20.63 7.49 5.77
N ALA A 193 -20.88 6.25 5.35
CA ALA A 193 -21.30 5.18 6.23
C ALA A 193 -20.25 4.93 7.33
N ALA A 194 -18.97 4.81 6.96
CA ALA A 194 -17.89 4.59 7.90
C ALA A 194 -17.72 5.73 8.91
N HIS A 195 -17.80 6.99 8.45
CA HIS A 195 -17.75 8.19 9.28
C HIS A 195 -18.81 8.16 10.39
N LEU A 196 -20.02 7.71 10.04
CA LEU A 196 -21.14 7.59 10.98
C LEU A 196 -21.14 6.29 11.79
N GLY A 197 -20.07 5.47 11.75
CA GLY A 197 -20.00 4.18 12.45
C GLY A 197 -20.85 3.07 11.82
N GLY A 198 -21.37 3.31 10.62
CA GLY A 198 -22.25 2.45 9.85
C GLY A 198 -21.54 1.58 8.80
N SER A 199 -22.35 0.89 7.99
CA SER A 199 -21.89 0.04 6.89
C SER A 199 -22.64 0.34 5.59
N LEU A 200 -22.24 -0.30 4.51
CA LEU A 200 -22.88 -0.21 3.19
C LEU A 200 -23.22 -1.62 2.70
N LEU A 201 -24.49 -1.83 2.33
CA LEU A 201 -24.94 -3.02 1.62
C LEU A 201 -25.50 -2.65 0.24
N THR A 202 -25.54 -3.63 -0.65
CA THR A 202 -26.14 -3.48 -1.97
C THR A 202 -27.48 -4.21 -2.08
N THR A 203 -28.36 -3.70 -2.94
CA THR A 203 -29.67 -4.28 -3.26
C THR A 203 -29.87 -4.32 -4.77
N ASP A 204 -30.73 -5.23 -5.25
CA ASP A 204 -31.28 -5.10 -6.60
C ASP A 204 -32.17 -3.85 -6.68
N PRO A 205 -32.19 -3.11 -7.82
CA PRO A 205 -33.02 -1.92 -7.96
C PRO A 205 -34.51 -2.15 -7.68
N SER A 206 -35.01 -3.35 -8.00
CA SER A 206 -36.44 -3.66 -8.03
C SER A 206 -36.92 -4.54 -6.89
N ALA A 207 -36.02 -5.25 -6.21
CA ALA A 207 -36.34 -6.16 -5.11
C ALA A 207 -35.21 -6.25 -4.09
N LEU A 208 -35.54 -6.33 -2.80
CA LEU A 208 -34.55 -6.55 -1.75
C LEU A 208 -34.13 -8.03 -1.73
N PRO A 209 -32.86 -8.37 -2.03
CA PRO A 209 -32.38 -9.74 -2.00
C PRO A 209 -32.51 -10.34 -0.60
N ALA A 210 -32.77 -11.65 -0.51
CA ALA A 210 -32.91 -12.33 0.77
C ALA A 210 -31.63 -12.27 1.62
N SER A 211 -30.45 -12.33 0.98
CA SER A 211 -29.15 -12.18 1.62
C SER A 211 -28.98 -10.79 2.26
N THR A 212 -29.33 -9.73 1.52
CA THR A 212 -29.33 -8.35 2.03
C THR A 212 -30.32 -8.19 3.18
N ALA A 213 -31.55 -8.69 3.04
CA ALA A 213 -32.58 -8.60 4.10
C ALA A 213 -32.17 -9.36 5.38
N ALA A 214 -31.55 -10.53 5.26
CA ALA A 214 -31.03 -11.28 6.40
C ALA A 214 -29.91 -10.51 7.11
N GLU A 215 -29.02 -9.89 6.34
CA GLU A 215 -27.91 -9.13 6.91
C GLU A 215 -28.37 -7.83 7.59
N ILE A 216 -29.37 -7.14 7.03
CA ILE A 216 -29.99 -5.98 7.69
C ILE A 216 -30.53 -6.37 9.07
N ARG A 217 -31.20 -7.53 9.20
CA ARG A 217 -31.70 -8.00 10.49
C ARG A 217 -30.58 -8.31 11.47
N ARG A 218 -29.48 -8.91 11.00
CA ARG A 218 -28.30 -9.20 11.84
C ARG A 218 -27.64 -7.92 12.33
N LEU A 219 -27.43 -6.96 11.43
CA LEU A 219 -26.80 -5.67 11.74
C LEU A 219 -27.65 -4.81 12.67
N ALA A 220 -28.97 -5.00 12.67
CA ALA A 220 -29.94 -4.27 13.49
C ALA A 220 -29.70 -2.74 13.49
N PRO A 221 -29.70 -2.08 12.32
CA PRO A 221 -29.35 -0.67 12.24
C PRO A 221 -30.44 0.24 12.84
N SER A 222 -30.03 1.32 13.51
CA SER A 222 -30.98 2.33 14.02
C SER A 222 -31.68 3.10 12.91
N ARG A 223 -31.06 3.25 11.73
CA ARG A 223 -31.68 3.82 10.54
C ARG A 223 -31.05 3.27 9.27
N VAL A 224 -31.82 3.25 8.18
CA VAL A 224 -31.33 2.95 6.83
C VAL A 224 -31.37 4.19 5.96
N VAL A 225 -30.28 4.46 5.25
CA VAL A 225 -30.18 5.47 4.19
C VAL A 225 -30.21 4.77 2.84
N VAL A 226 -31.29 4.96 2.07
CA VAL A 226 -31.36 4.50 0.67
C VAL A 226 -30.70 5.53 -0.23
N VAL A 227 -29.68 5.11 -0.96
CA VAL A 227 -28.86 5.98 -1.82
C VAL A 227 -29.40 5.98 -3.25
N GLY A 228 -29.60 7.19 -3.78
CA GLY A 228 -30.10 7.42 -5.13
C GLY A 228 -31.62 7.63 -5.20
N SER A 229 -32.07 8.01 -6.39
CA SER A 229 -33.49 8.22 -6.68
C SER A 229 -34.26 6.89 -6.72
N GLU A 230 -35.58 6.98 -6.93
CA GLU A 230 -36.42 5.80 -7.16
C GLU A 230 -35.94 4.97 -8.36
N LEU A 231 -35.32 5.59 -9.37
CA LEU A 231 -34.78 4.90 -10.53
C LEU A 231 -33.56 4.03 -10.19
N SER A 232 -32.78 4.41 -9.17
CA SER A 232 -31.63 3.64 -8.69
C SER A 232 -32.07 2.54 -7.74
N VAL A 233 -32.97 2.85 -6.80
CA VAL A 233 -33.57 1.90 -5.86
C VAL A 233 -35.06 2.21 -5.74
N SER A 234 -35.90 1.30 -6.22
CA SER A 234 -37.35 1.52 -6.30
C SER A 234 -38.02 1.69 -4.93
N ASP A 235 -39.21 2.29 -4.93
CA ASP A 235 -40.02 2.41 -3.72
C ASP A 235 -40.53 1.06 -3.21
N ALA A 236 -40.54 0.02 -4.06
CA ALA A 236 -40.83 -1.35 -3.61
C ALA A 236 -39.76 -1.85 -2.62
N VAL A 237 -38.49 -1.57 -2.91
CA VAL A 237 -37.37 -1.87 -2.00
C VAL A 237 -37.45 -1.00 -0.76
N LEU A 238 -37.75 0.30 -0.89
CA LEU A 238 -37.94 1.21 0.25
C LEU A 238 -38.99 0.65 1.23
N ARG A 239 -40.17 0.27 0.74
CA ARG A 239 -41.23 -0.36 1.55
C ARG A 239 -40.81 -1.69 2.18
N GLN A 240 -39.94 -2.46 1.52
CA GLN A 240 -39.38 -3.69 2.10
C GLN A 240 -38.44 -3.36 3.26
N LEU A 241 -37.62 -2.33 3.15
CA LEU A 241 -36.72 -1.86 4.21
C LEU A 241 -37.49 -1.30 5.41
N GLU A 242 -38.57 -0.54 5.20
CA GLU A 242 -39.42 0.03 6.27
C GLU A 242 -40.06 -1.04 7.17
N ARG A 243 -40.16 -2.30 6.70
CA ARG A 243 -40.63 -3.42 7.51
C ARG A 243 -39.52 -4.10 8.33
N LEU A 244 -38.26 -3.75 8.10
CA LEU A 244 -37.10 -4.38 8.73
C LEU A 244 -36.43 -3.50 9.79
N VAL A 245 -36.55 -2.18 9.68
CA VAL A 245 -35.82 -1.21 10.49
C VAL A 245 -36.74 -0.07 10.93
N PRO A 246 -36.43 0.63 12.03
CA PRO A 246 -37.33 1.63 12.59
C PRO A 246 -37.40 2.93 11.76
N GLU A 247 -36.33 3.27 11.04
CA GLU A 247 -36.25 4.48 10.23
C GLU A 247 -35.62 4.17 8.88
N VAL A 248 -36.26 4.64 7.79
CA VAL A 248 -35.71 4.60 6.44
C VAL A 248 -35.80 6.00 5.84
N ARG A 249 -34.70 6.48 5.27
CA ARG A 249 -34.66 7.75 4.55
C ARG A 249 -33.94 7.61 3.22
N ARG A 250 -34.50 8.19 2.17
CA ARG A 250 -33.85 8.28 0.86
C ARG A 250 -32.97 9.53 0.78
N ILE A 251 -31.77 9.39 0.22
CA ILE A 251 -30.92 10.49 -0.24
C ILE A 251 -30.62 10.28 -1.71
N GLY A 252 -31.22 11.09 -2.58
CA GLY A 252 -30.97 11.08 -4.01
C GLY A 252 -31.26 12.45 -4.61
N GLY A 253 -30.32 12.96 -5.40
CA GLY A 253 -30.47 14.18 -6.18
C GLY A 253 -30.93 13.93 -7.61
N VAL A 254 -31.02 14.98 -8.41
CA VAL A 254 -31.34 14.93 -9.84
C VAL A 254 -30.25 14.22 -10.66
N ASP A 255 -29.03 14.21 -10.14
CA ASP A 255 -27.89 13.50 -10.71
C ASP A 255 -26.96 12.92 -9.61
N ARG A 256 -25.92 12.22 -10.06
CA ARG A 256 -24.92 11.59 -9.18
C ARG A 256 -24.08 12.60 -8.40
N TYR A 257 -23.89 13.80 -8.94
CA TYR A 257 -23.09 14.85 -8.30
C TYR A 257 -23.88 15.48 -7.16
N GLU A 258 -25.17 15.76 -7.37
CA GLU A 258 -26.06 16.21 -6.31
C GLU A 258 -26.27 15.13 -5.26
N THR A 259 -26.48 13.88 -5.65
CA THR A 259 -26.58 12.77 -4.69
C THR A 259 -25.34 12.68 -3.80
N SER A 260 -24.14 12.77 -4.41
CA SER A 260 -22.87 12.84 -3.67
C SER A 260 -22.83 14.00 -2.68
N ARG A 261 -23.21 15.21 -3.10
CA ARG A 261 -23.25 16.38 -2.21
C ARG A 261 -24.24 16.21 -1.07
N LEU A 262 -25.41 15.62 -1.32
CA LEU A 262 -26.41 15.38 -0.28
C LEU A 262 -25.94 14.32 0.74
N ILE A 263 -25.29 13.25 0.29
CA ILE A 263 -24.67 12.26 1.18
C ILE A 263 -23.63 12.92 2.08
N VAL A 264 -22.77 13.75 1.51
CA VAL A 264 -21.71 14.43 2.26
C VAL A 264 -22.29 15.42 3.28
N ARG A 265 -23.31 16.21 2.90
CA ARG A 265 -24.00 17.12 3.83
C ARG A 265 -24.67 16.39 4.99
N ASP A 266 -25.19 15.19 4.74
CA ASP A 266 -25.83 14.39 5.76
C ASP A 266 -24.84 13.80 6.77
N ALA A 267 -23.70 13.32 6.27
CA ALA A 267 -22.77 12.58 7.10
C ALA A 267 -21.76 13.49 7.81
N TYR A 268 -21.26 14.54 7.16
CA TYR A 268 -20.13 15.32 7.65
C TYR A 268 -20.59 16.67 8.22
N THR A 269 -20.69 16.75 9.54
CA THR A 269 -21.05 18.00 10.26
C THR A 269 -19.84 18.74 10.82
N THR A 270 -18.67 18.11 10.84
CA THR A 270 -17.40 18.70 11.27
C THR A 270 -16.53 19.02 10.07
N ALA A 271 -15.78 20.11 10.14
CA ALA A 271 -14.89 20.52 9.05
C ALA A 271 -13.78 19.48 8.85
N PRO A 272 -13.69 18.84 7.67
CA PRO A 272 -12.60 17.92 7.38
C PRO A 272 -11.35 18.70 6.97
N GLU A 273 -10.17 18.17 7.28
CA GLU A 273 -8.90 18.76 6.84
C GLU A 273 -8.75 18.67 5.30
N TYR A 274 -9.13 17.52 4.75
CA TYR A 274 -9.04 17.18 3.34
C TYR A 274 -10.35 16.55 2.83
N THR A 275 -10.70 16.82 1.57
CA THR A 275 -11.70 16.05 0.81
C THR A 275 -11.03 15.35 -0.36
N TYR A 276 -11.56 14.20 -0.76
CA TYR A 276 -11.21 13.58 -2.04
C TYR A 276 -12.25 13.95 -3.08
N LEU A 277 -11.79 14.24 -4.30
CA LEU A 277 -12.63 14.46 -5.47
C LEU A 277 -12.42 13.32 -6.45
N ALA A 278 -13.52 12.74 -6.92
CA ALA A 278 -13.51 11.73 -7.97
C ALA A 278 -14.50 12.12 -9.06
N THR A 279 -14.25 11.68 -10.30
CA THR A 279 -15.23 11.90 -11.38
C THR A 279 -16.45 11.03 -11.16
N GLY A 280 -17.64 11.56 -11.43
CA GLY A 280 -18.87 10.75 -11.45
C GLY A 280 -19.08 10.01 -12.78
N ALA A 281 -18.35 10.32 -13.86
CA ALA A 281 -18.64 9.79 -15.19
C ALA A 281 -18.08 8.37 -15.42
N ASN A 282 -16.74 8.22 -15.39
CA ASN A 282 -16.02 6.95 -15.50
C ASN A 282 -15.13 6.82 -14.27
N PHE A 283 -15.62 6.12 -13.25
CA PHE A 283 -15.22 6.30 -11.86
C PHE A 283 -14.45 5.10 -11.23
N PRO A 284 -13.64 4.32 -11.97
CA PRO A 284 -12.91 3.23 -11.34
C PRO A 284 -11.89 3.76 -10.32
N ASP A 285 -11.41 4.99 -10.52
CA ASP A 285 -10.50 5.69 -9.60
C ASP A 285 -11.16 5.98 -8.25
N ALA A 286 -12.48 6.21 -8.22
CA ALA A 286 -13.24 6.51 -6.99
C ALA A 286 -13.35 5.32 -6.03
N LEU A 287 -13.32 4.08 -6.57
CA LEU A 287 -13.56 2.86 -5.80
C LEU A 287 -12.42 2.54 -4.83
N ALA A 288 -11.19 2.93 -5.18
CA ALA A 288 -10.03 2.72 -4.32
C ALA A 288 -9.90 3.78 -3.21
N VAL A 289 -10.63 4.91 -3.33
CA VAL A 289 -10.48 6.06 -2.44
C VAL A 289 -10.98 5.78 -1.04
N ALA A 290 -11.96 4.90 -0.87
CA ALA A 290 -12.63 4.76 0.41
C ALA A 290 -11.68 4.40 1.57
N GLY A 291 -10.71 3.51 1.33
CA GLY A 291 -9.69 3.18 2.33
C GLY A 291 -8.81 4.37 2.71
N ALA A 292 -8.47 5.25 1.74
CA ALA A 292 -7.64 6.43 1.97
C ALA A 292 -8.43 7.59 2.60
N ALA A 293 -9.69 7.76 2.19
CA ALA A 293 -10.61 8.71 2.79
C ALA A 293 -10.86 8.40 4.28
N GLY A 294 -10.84 7.11 4.62
CA GLY A 294 -11.08 6.65 5.97
C GLY A 294 -12.43 7.13 6.51
N THR A 295 -12.50 7.34 7.82
CA THR A 295 -13.67 7.96 8.46
C THR A 295 -13.60 9.48 8.49
N ALA A 296 -12.47 10.10 8.13
CA ALA A 296 -12.24 11.53 8.36
C ALA A 296 -12.55 12.41 7.14
N SER A 297 -12.31 11.90 5.92
CA SER A 297 -12.41 12.70 4.71
C SER A 297 -13.63 12.32 3.86
N PRO A 298 -14.43 13.30 3.42
CA PRO A 298 -15.49 13.04 2.45
C PRO A 298 -14.92 12.73 1.07
N VAL A 299 -15.68 11.95 0.30
CA VAL A 299 -15.49 11.75 -1.14
C VAL A 299 -16.61 12.49 -1.87
N VAL A 300 -16.28 13.50 -2.66
CA VAL A 300 -17.23 14.31 -3.44
C VAL A 300 -17.07 14.01 -4.92
N LEU A 301 -18.18 13.75 -5.61
CA LEU A 301 -18.19 13.54 -7.05
C LEU A 301 -18.27 14.86 -7.79
N VAL A 302 -17.42 15.00 -8.80
CA VAL A 302 -17.38 16.16 -9.70
C VAL A 302 -17.59 15.75 -11.15
N ASP A 303 -18.13 16.66 -11.95
CA ASP A 303 -18.29 16.44 -13.39
C ASP A 303 -16.98 16.72 -14.14
N GLY A 304 -16.23 15.64 -14.37
CA GLY A 304 -14.99 15.67 -15.13
C GLY A 304 -15.11 16.14 -16.58
N GLY A 305 -16.33 16.14 -17.14
CA GLY A 305 -16.58 16.64 -18.49
C GLY A 305 -16.56 18.17 -18.59
N ARG A 306 -16.47 18.87 -17.45
CA ARG A 306 -16.50 20.34 -17.37
C ARG A 306 -15.14 20.91 -17.04
N SER A 307 -14.90 22.13 -17.51
CA SER A 307 -13.68 22.90 -17.21
C SER A 307 -13.68 23.57 -15.83
N GLY A 308 -14.82 23.59 -15.14
CA GLY A 308 -15.00 24.24 -13.84
C GLY A 308 -16.00 23.46 -12.99
N ALA A 309 -15.87 23.56 -11.67
CA ALA A 309 -16.79 22.93 -10.74
C ALA A 309 -18.10 23.70 -10.71
N ASP A 310 -19.22 22.99 -10.52
CA ASP A 310 -20.51 23.63 -10.34
C ASP A 310 -20.57 24.43 -9.02
N ASP A 311 -21.44 25.45 -8.97
CA ASP A 311 -21.54 26.34 -7.81
C ASP A 311 -21.98 25.58 -6.55
N ALA A 312 -22.84 24.57 -6.70
CA ALA A 312 -23.30 23.75 -5.57
C ALA A 312 -22.15 22.96 -4.92
N THR A 313 -21.16 22.54 -5.69
CA THR A 313 -19.94 21.87 -5.22
C THR A 313 -19.05 22.87 -4.50
N LYS A 314 -18.84 24.07 -5.08
CA LYS A 314 -18.09 25.14 -4.41
C LYS A 314 -18.72 25.50 -3.06
N ASP A 315 -20.04 25.62 -3.03
CA ASP A 315 -20.79 25.95 -1.82
C ASP A 315 -20.72 24.84 -0.76
N LEU A 316 -20.78 23.58 -1.18
CA LEU A 316 -20.53 22.46 -0.27
C LEU A 316 -19.15 22.58 0.39
N LEU A 317 -18.10 22.73 -0.41
CA LEU A 317 -16.72 22.79 0.09
C LEU A 317 -16.50 23.98 1.04
N ARG A 318 -17.08 25.15 0.73
CA ARG A 318 -17.07 26.31 1.63
C ARG A 318 -17.82 26.05 2.93
N SER A 319 -19.01 25.43 2.86
CA SER A 319 -19.82 25.14 4.06
C SER A 319 -19.13 24.18 5.02
N LEU A 320 -18.39 23.21 4.47
CA LEU A 320 -17.55 22.28 5.22
C LEU A 320 -16.21 22.90 5.65
N ARG A 321 -15.86 24.09 5.16
CA ARG A 321 -14.57 24.77 5.40
C ARG A 321 -13.36 23.91 5.02
N VAL A 322 -13.48 23.16 3.92
CA VAL A 322 -12.42 22.29 3.39
C VAL A 322 -11.19 23.13 3.06
N GLN A 323 -10.04 22.77 3.60
CA GLN A 323 -8.79 23.49 3.33
C GLN A 323 -8.15 23.02 2.02
N ALA A 324 -8.24 21.73 1.72
CA ALA A 324 -7.58 21.13 0.58
C ALA A 324 -8.42 20.02 -0.05
N ALA A 325 -8.31 19.91 -1.39
CA ALA A 325 -8.94 18.84 -2.15
C ALA A 325 -7.92 18.00 -2.91
N GLN A 326 -8.09 16.69 -2.84
CA GLN A 326 -7.27 15.70 -3.52
C GLN A 326 -8.06 15.15 -4.72
N ALA A 327 -7.70 15.54 -5.94
CA ALA A 327 -8.21 14.89 -7.14
C ALA A 327 -7.67 13.47 -7.24
N VAL A 328 -8.56 12.50 -7.44
CA VAL A 328 -8.20 11.10 -7.71
C VAL A 328 -8.62 10.76 -9.13
N GLY A 329 -7.60 10.54 -9.97
CA GLY A 329 -7.73 10.36 -11.40
C GLY A 329 -6.94 11.40 -12.21
N GLY A 330 -6.63 11.04 -13.45
CA GLY A 330 -5.84 11.88 -14.36
C GLY A 330 -6.62 13.07 -14.94
N GLU A 331 -5.95 13.85 -15.79
CA GLU A 331 -6.53 15.00 -16.50
C GLU A 331 -7.83 14.67 -17.27
N PRO A 332 -7.96 13.51 -17.93
CA PRO A 332 -9.21 13.15 -18.61
C PRO A 332 -10.38 12.88 -17.66
N SER A 333 -10.12 12.54 -16.39
CA SER A 333 -11.16 12.28 -15.39
C SER A 333 -11.53 13.55 -14.62
N ILE A 334 -10.54 14.36 -14.24
CA ILE A 334 -10.75 15.63 -13.52
C ILE A 334 -9.78 16.63 -14.13
N PRO A 335 -10.25 17.59 -14.96
CA PRO A 335 -9.37 18.57 -15.57
C PRO A 335 -8.66 19.46 -14.54
N THR A 336 -7.43 19.84 -14.81
CA THR A 336 -6.66 20.79 -13.99
C THR A 336 -7.34 22.16 -13.96
N SER A 337 -8.09 22.53 -15.01
CA SER A 337 -8.94 23.72 -15.01
C SER A 337 -10.02 23.68 -13.93
N LEU A 338 -10.63 22.51 -13.70
CA LEU A 338 -11.64 22.32 -12.65
C LEU A 338 -11.02 22.53 -11.27
N MET A 339 -9.85 21.94 -11.01
CA MET A 339 -9.14 22.11 -9.73
C MET A 339 -8.71 23.57 -9.51
N LYS A 340 -8.22 24.24 -10.56
CA LYS A 340 -7.87 25.67 -10.49
C LYS A 340 -9.08 26.56 -10.21
N ASP A 341 -10.24 26.27 -10.80
CA ASP A 341 -11.49 26.98 -10.54
C ASP A 341 -11.93 26.85 -9.07
N LEU A 342 -11.75 25.67 -8.45
CA LEU A 342 -12.00 25.49 -7.02
C LEU A 342 -11.09 26.38 -6.14
N VAL A 343 -9.81 26.48 -6.48
CA VAL A 343 -8.85 27.35 -5.77
C VAL A 343 -9.17 28.83 -6.00
N GLN A 344 -9.37 29.24 -7.26
CA GLN A 344 -9.62 30.64 -7.62
C GLN A 344 -10.94 31.18 -7.06
N SER A 345 -11.96 30.33 -6.95
CA SER A 345 -13.25 30.67 -6.34
C SER A 345 -13.22 30.68 -4.80
N GLY A 346 -12.08 30.36 -4.18
CA GLY A 346 -11.93 30.26 -2.74
C GLY A 346 -12.72 29.11 -2.10
N ALA A 347 -13.13 28.11 -2.88
CA ALA A 347 -13.82 26.93 -2.35
C ALA A 347 -12.87 26.02 -1.56
N ILE A 348 -11.59 26.01 -1.95
CA ILE A 348 -10.47 25.35 -1.27
C ILE A 348 -9.23 26.25 -1.35
N GLN A 349 -8.20 25.98 -0.55
CA GLN A 349 -6.93 26.71 -0.59
C GLN A 349 -5.84 25.97 -1.36
N ARG A 350 -5.87 24.64 -1.36
CA ARG A 350 -4.84 23.79 -1.95
C ARG A 350 -5.45 22.66 -2.74
N ASP A 351 -4.92 22.40 -3.92
CA ASP A 351 -5.25 21.25 -4.75
C ASP A 351 -4.09 20.27 -4.84
N TYR A 352 -4.42 18.98 -4.86
CA TYR A 352 -3.48 17.89 -5.04
C TYR A 352 -4.03 16.91 -6.07
N ARG A 353 -3.16 16.07 -6.67
CA ARG A 353 -3.60 15.00 -7.58
C ARG A 353 -2.89 13.67 -7.32
N ILE A 354 -3.67 12.59 -7.29
CA ILE A 354 -3.20 11.20 -7.33
C ILE A 354 -3.75 10.60 -8.61
N ALA A 355 -2.86 10.18 -9.52
CA ALA A 355 -3.25 9.60 -10.79
C ALA A 355 -2.19 8.62 -11.28
N GLY A 356 -2.62 7.44 -11.68
CA GLY A 356 -1.82 6.49 -12.43
C GLY A 356 -2.10 6.56 -13.93
N SER A 357 -1.38 5.75 -14.70
CA SER A 357 -1.62 5.56 -16.14
C SER A 357 -2.99 4.94 -16.45
N ASP A 358 -3.58 4.26 -15.48
CA ASP A 358 -4.87 3.58 -15.55
C ASP A 358 -5.48 3.44 -14.14
N ARG A 359 -6.65 2.80 -14.05
CA ARG A 359 -7.39 2.58 -12.80
C ARG A 359 -6.65 1.72 -11.77
N TYR A 360 -5.82 0.78 -12.23
CA TYR A 360 -5.10 -0.14 -11.36
C TYR A 360 -3.90 0.58 -10.74
N ALA A 361 -3.18 1.36 -11.55
CA ALA A 361 -2.11 2.23 -11.08
C ALA A 361 -2.64 3.32 -10.14
N THR A 362 -3.78 3.95 -10.45
CA THR A 362 -4.40 4.93 -9.55
C THR A 362 -4.81 4.29 -8.22
N ALA A 363 -5.44 3.11 -8.24
CA ALA A 363 -5.79 2.39 -7.02
C ALA A 363 -4.56 2.02 -6.17
N ALA A 364 -3.48 1.58 -6.81
CA ALA A 364 -2.20 1.29 -6.15
C ALA A 364 -1.62 2.54 -5.47
N PHE A 365 -1.60 3.68 -6.17
CA PHE A 365 -1.11 4.94 -5.59
C PHE A 365 -2.00 5.45 -4.47
N VAL A 366 -3.32 5.36 -4.59
CA VAL A 366 -4.25 5.68 -3.48
C VAL A 366 -3.98 4.80 -2.26
N GLY A 367 -3.74 3.50 -2.47
CA GLY A 367 -3.37 2.55 -1.42
C GLY A 367 -2.10 2.92 -0.65
N ASP A 368 -1.16 3.62 -1.29
CA ASP A 368 0.08 4.09 -0.65
C ASP A 368 -0.17 5.23 0.37
N PHE A 369 -1.32 5.91 0.31
CA PHE A 369 -1.73 6.93 1.30
C PHE A 369 -2.57 6.37 2.45
N VAL A 370 -2.96 5.09 2.41
CA VAL A 370 -3.76 4.48 3.47
C VAL A 370 -2.87 4.14 4.67
N PRO A 371 -3.20 4.57 5.90
CA PRO A 371 -2.46 4.16 7.11
C PRO A 371 -2.52 2.64 7.28
N ARG A 372 -1.38 1.95 7.13
CA ARG A 372 -1.35 0.48 7.01
C ARG A 372 -1.29 -0.22 8.39
N ASN A 373 -2.39 -0.14 9.13
CA ASN A 373 -2.44 -0.50 10.55
C ASN A 373 -2.59 -2.02 10.84
N ASP A 374 -3.10 -2.82 9.90
CA ASP A 374 -3.47 -4.23 10.14
C ASP A 374 -2.76 -5.25 9.24
N GLY A 375 -1.86 -4.80 8.35
CA GLY A 375 -1.18 -5.66 7.38
C GLY A 375 -2.13 -6.34 6.39
N ARG A 376 -3.33 -5.80 6.14
CA ARG A 376 -4.30 -6.34 5.18
C ARG A 376 -4.36 -5.49 3.91
N ALA A 377 -4.81 -6.09 2.81
CA ALA A 377 -5.33 -5.36 1.66
C ALA A 377 -6.56 -6.07 1.09
N PHE A 378 -7.57 -5.31 0.69
CA PHE A 378 -8.70 -5.84 -0.05
C PHE A 378 -8.36 -5.88 -1.53
N VAL A 379 -8.70 -6.98 -2.21
CA VAL A 379 -8.49 -7.12 -3.66
C VAL A 379 -9.83 -7.35 -4.34
N ALA A 380 -10.19 -6.44 -5.25
CA ALA A 380 -11.45 -6.47 -5.98
C ALA A 380 -11.21 -6.32 -7.49
N SER A 381 -12.19 -6.74 -8.29
CA SER A 381 -12.14 -6.55 -9.75
C SER A 381 -12.25 -5.07 -10.13
N GLY A 382 -11.39 -4.61 -11.03
CA GLY A 382 -11.52 -3.31 -11.69
C GLY A 382 -12.39 -3.33 -12.95
N GLU A 383 -13.03 -4.46 -13.25
CA GLU A 383 -13.93 -4.66 -14.40
C GLU A 383 -15.39 -4.76 -13.95
N GLY A 384 -15.64 -5.35 -12.77
CA GLY A 384 -16.93 -5.41 -12.10
C GLY A 384 -16.85 -4.75 -10.72
N PHE A 385 -17.57 -3.64 -10.55
CA PHE A 385 -17.33 -2.73 -9.42
C PHE A 385 -18.18 -2.97 -8.17
N ALA A 386 -19.16 -3.87 -8.22
CA ALA A 386 -20.09 -4.06 -7.11
C ALA A 386 -19.39 -4.54 -5.83
N ASP A 387 -18.40 -5.43 -5.96
CA ASP A 387 -17.62 -5.92 -4.82
C ASP A 387 -16.67 -4.82 -4.27
N ALA A 388 -16.09 -4.02 -5.15
CA ALA A 388 -15.26 -2.86 -4.78
C ALA A 388 -16.07 -1.77 -4.06
N LEU A 389 -17.31 -1.55 -4.48
CA LEU A 389 -18.24 -0.65 -3.79
C LEU A 389 -18.63 -1.21 -2.42
N ALA A 390 -18.96 -2.51 -2.34
CA ALA A 390 -19.38 -3.14 -1.09
C ALA A 390 -18.30 -3.03 0.01
N VAL A 391 -17.02 -3.10 -0.36
CA VAL A 391 -15.92 -2.95 0.59
C VAL A 391 -15.61 -1.52 0.99
N ALA A 392 -16.14 -0.52 0.29
CA ALA A 392 -15.80 0.88 0.54
C ALA A 392 -16.00 1.29 2.02
N ALA A 393 -17.13 0.93 2.63
CA ALA A 393 -17.40 1.26 4.03
C ALA A 393 -16.48 0.50 5.00
N VAL A 394 -16.17 -0.77 4.71
CA VAL A 394 -15.26 -1.58 5.52
C VAL A 394 -13.84 -1.04 5.44
N ALA A 395 -13.33 -0.83 4.22
CA ALA A 395 -12.01 -0.26 3.95
C ALA A 395 -11.82 1.10 4.62
N ALA A 396 -12.82 1.99 4.52
CA ALA A 396 -12.81 3.29 5.17
C ALA A 396 -12.77 3.19 6.70
N ARG A 397 -13.52 2.25 7.28
CA ARG A 397 -13.56 2.02 8.72
C ARG A 397 -12.24 1.45 9.25
N THR A 398 -11.64 0.50 8.55
CA THR A 398 -10.45 -0.22 9.02
C THR A 398 -9.15 0.48 8.63
N GLY A 399 -9.21 1.48 7.74
CA GLY A 399 -8.01 2.06 7.14
C GLY A 399 -7.25 1.01 6.32
N THR A 400 -7.97 0.21 5.52
CA THR A 400 -7.37 -0.86 4.71
C THR A 400 -7.41 -0.48 3.23
N PRO A 401 -6.31 -0.61 2.48
CA PRO A 401 -6.29 -0.28 1.07
C PRO A 401 -7.15 -1.23 0.23
N VAL A 402 -7.78 -0.68 -0.80
CA VAL A 402 -8.51 -1.43 -1.83
C VAL A 402 -7.68 -1.43 -3.11
N VAL A 403 -7.19 -2.61 -3.48
CA VAL A 403 -6.43 -2.85 -4.71
C VAL A 403 -7.39 -3.36 -5.77
N LEU A 404 -7.33 -2.76 -6.95
CA LEU A 404 -8.07 -3.21 -8.12
C LEU A 404 -7.20 -4.14 -8.97
N THR A 405 -7.81 -5.18 -9.55
CA THR A 405 -7.14 -6.11 -10.45
C THR A 405 -7.99 -6.41 -11.68
N GLU A 406 -7.34 -6.76 -12.79
CA GLU A 406 -8.01 -7.31 -13.97
C GLU A 406 -7.99 -8.84 -13.94
N GLN A 407 -8.86 -9.47 -14.74
CA GLN A 407 -8.75 -10.90 -14.99
C GLN A 407 -7.73 -11.17 -16.11
N PRO A 408 -6.89 -12.22 -16.02
CA PRO A 408 -6.75 -13.16 -14.90
C PRO A 408 -5.67 -12.74 -13.89
N CYS A 409 -5.17 -11.51 -13.96
CA CYS A 409 -3.81 -11.19 -13.53
C CYS A 409 -3.69 -9.93 -12.67
N LEU A 410 -2.73 -9.92 -11.74
CA LEU A 410 -2.41 -8.76 -10.91
C LEU A 410 -1.29 -7.96 -11.56
N ARG A 411 -1.58 -6.71 -11.96
CA ARG A 411 -0.58 -5.86 -12.62
C ARG A 411 0.65 -5.64 -11.73
N PRO A 412 1.86 -5.53 -12.31
CA PRO A 412 3.10 -5.31 -11.55
C PRO A 412 3.03 -4.12 -10.58
N ILE A 413 2.41 -3.01 -10.97
CA ILE A 413 2.25 -1.83 -10.11
C ILE A 413 1.36 -2.09 -8.88
N ALA A 414 0.33 -2.93 -9.03
CA ALA A 414 -0.53 -3.33 -7.92
C ALA A 414 0.19 -4.33 -7.02
N ALA A 415 0.95 -5.27 -7.61
CA ALA A 415 1.83 -6.18 -6.86
C ALA A 415 2.91 -5.43 -6.08
N GLU A 416 3.47 -4.36 -6.65
CA GLU A 416 4.44 -3.48 -5.98
C GLU A 416 3.81 -2.74 -4.79
N SER A 417 2.65 -2.10 -4.97
CA SER A 417 1.97 -1.44 -3.84
C SER A 417 1.58 -2.42 -2.71
N LEU A 418 1.29 -3.68 -3.04
CA LEU A 418 1.12 -4.74 -2.04
C LEU A 418 2.46 -5.17 -1.40
N GLY A 419 3.55 -5.21 -2.18
CA GLY A 419 4.87 -5.66 -1.76
C GLY A 419 5.66 -4.65 -0.91
N ARG A 420 5.30 -3.36 -0.90
CA ARG A 420 5.86 -2.35 0.02
C ARG A 420 5.60 -2.66 1.50
N ASN A 421 4.75 -3.64 1.81
CA ASN A 421 4.55 -4.17 3.15
C ASN A 421 5.10 -5.57 3.22
N LEU A 422 5.40 -6.04 4.42
CA LEU A 422 6.04 -7.31 4.81
C LEU A 422 5.32 -8.61 4.33
N ARG A 423 4.51 -8.55 3.26
CA ARG A 423 3.55 -9.50 2.68
C ARG A 423 2.18 -9.39 3.37
N PRO A 424 1.32 -8.45 2.95
CA PRO A 424 0.00 -8.31 3.56
C PRO A 424 -0.83 -9.58 3.39
N HIS A 425 -1.78 -9.78 4.30
CA HIS A 425 -2.87 -10.74 4.09
C HIS A 425 -3.89 -10.14 3.11
N LEU A 426 -4.16 -10.85 2.00
CA LEU A 426 -5.11 -10.39 0.99
C LEU A 426 -6.50 -10.96 1.26
N THR A 427 -7.49 -10.08 1.38
CA THR A 427 -8.89 -10.50 1.35
C THR A 427 -9.43 -10.29 -0.06
N ILE A 428 -9.63 -11.38 -0.77
CA ILE A 428 -10.10 -11.38 -2.16
C ILE A 428 -11.62 -11.30 -2.16
N LEU A 429 -12.17 -10.37 -2.92
CA LEU A 429 -13.61 -10.16 -3.01
C LEU A 429 -14.17 -10.73 -4.31
N GLY A 430 -15.30 -11.43 -4.19
CA GLY A 430 -16.02 -12.01 -5.30
C GLY A 430 -15.50 -13.37 -5.73
N GLN A 431 -16.19 -13.97 -6.70
CA GLN A 431 -15.89 -15.32 -7.19
C GLN A 431 -14.57 -15.38 -7.98
N GLU A 432 -14.04 -16.59 -8.15
CA GLU A 432 -12.79 -16.79 -8.91
C GLU A 432 -12.90 -16.36 -10.38
N ALA A 433 -14.10 -16.46 -10.97
CA ALA A 433 -14.41 -15.92 -12.30
C ALA A 433 -14.36 -14.38 -12.40
N ARG A 434 -14.25 -13.66 -11.27
CA ARG A 434 -14.10 -12.20 -11.20
C ARG A 434 -12.74 -11.77 -10.68
N VAL A 435 -12.16 -12.51 -9.74
CA VAL A 435 -10.77 -12.35 -9.31
C VAL A 435 -10.10 -13.72 -9.21
N ALA A 436 -9.27 -14.06 -10.19
CA ALA A 436 -8.67 -15.39 -10.34
C ALA A 436 -7.72 -15.73 -9.18
N ALA A 437 -7.57 -17.02 -8.84
CA ALA A 437 -6.56 -17.44 -7.85
C ALA A 437 -5.11 -17.09 -8.26
N ALA A 438 -4.86 -16.83 -9.54
CA ALA A 438 -3.57 -16.35 -10.04
C ALA A 438 -3.16 -14.99 -9.48
N VAL A 439 -4.13 -14.14 -9.09
CA VAL A 439 -3.90 -12.82 -8.47
C VAL A 439 -3.11 -12.95 -7.16
N VAL A 440 -3.38 -13.98 -6.36
CA VAL A 440 -2.66 -14.29 -5.10
C VAL A 440 -1.21 -14.69 -5.35
N ARG A 441 -0.91 -15.17 -6.56
CA ARG A 441 0.43 -15.54 -6.99
C ARG A 441 1.14 -14.40 -7.70
N GLY A 442 0.57 -13.18 -7.70
CA GLY A 442 1.12 -12.00 -8.36
C GLY A 442 1.26 -12.11 -9.87
N ARG A 443 0.71 -13.16 -10.50
CA ARG A 443 1.00 -13.47 -11.90
C ARG A 443 0.19 -12.60 -12.83
N CYS A 444 0.90 -12.03 -13.81
CA CYS A 444 0.55 -11.93 -15.22
C CYS A 444 1.58 -12.77 -15.98
#